data_AF-A0A6L4Z1L5-F1
#
_entry.id   AF-A0A6L4Z1L5-F1
#
_cell.length_a   1.000
_cell.length_b   1.000
_cell.length_c   1.000
_cell.angle_alpha   90.00
_cell.angle_beta   90.00
_cell.angle_gamma   90.00
#
_symmetry.space_group_name_H-M   'P 1'
#
loop_
_entity.id
_entity.type
_entity.pdbx_description
1 polymer ?
#
loop_
_entity_poly.entity_id
_entity_poly.type
_entity_poly.pdbx_seq_one_letter_code
_entity_poly.pdbx_strand_id
1 'polypeptide(L)'
;EITTFQELQKAGAKDANSPTEAELNLYLEKIIPEYISKLTLTVNDKQINLEAREKTISTALGAGELKTLRVECYLTGQIPSSTGLTYKVHFQDTNHPDRLGWHEMVVTSESGASIFNSTAFGSAVTDEIKAYPEDALVAPLNERSADFYFTFASIPSDGKALLTRQGQPTVSKKDPLTDLALWGLLIAGLLGGLHALSPGHGKTIVAAYLVGNKGTIRHALFLGFTVTVTHTVGVFALGLITLFASQYIIPERIFPILSFISGSVVVLMGLSLFFTRLSSFLGIKPFDHSHNSGNITHSHWNLFSDHSHNEKDNSHLPPGMNGEQVTWRNLLALGISGGLLPCPSPLVVLLAAIALHRVAYGLLLVLVFSIGLATVLTLVGIAFVYAGKLFKNTVTGKYSRIIELLPIVSAIVITTVGTVICYQALVQAGINVFSLFQHFEDDSLALKSVASLGILGILILGLIFGLKHATEADHVVAVSTIVSEHKSLLKAASVGVLWGLGHTVSLLVVGLFVLGLRLTIPEFIASWLEFSVSLMIIGLGANAFISALREKPVISTNGDEKV
;
A
#
# COMPACT_ATOMS: atom_id res chain seq x y z
N GLU A 1 3.63 26.58 -36.22
CA GLU A 1 2.29 27.12 -36.54
C GLU A 1 2.05 27.24 -38.04
N ILE A 2 2.64 28.21 -38.76
CA ILE A 2 2.44 28.37 -40.23
C ILE A 2 2.79 27.10 -41.00
N THR A 3 3.91 26.48 -40.66
CA THR A 3 4.32 25.18 -41.20
C THR A 3 3.27 24.10 -41.00
N THR A 4 2.68 24.00 -39.80
CA THR A 4 1.68 22.98 -39.47
C THR A 4 0.47 23.13 -40.36
N PHE A 5 -0.02 24.35 -40.52
CA PHE A 5 -1.13 24.66 -41.41
C PHE A 5 -0.82 24.29 -42.87
N GLN A 6 0.36 24.66 -43.37
CA GLN A 6 0.80 24.31 -44.74
C GLN A 6 0.93 22.80 -44.97
N GLU A 7 1.49 22.08 -44.00
CA GLU A 7 1.68 20.64 -44.09
C GLU A 7 0.35 19.87 -44.07
N LEU A 8 -0.59 20.26 -43.21
CA LEU A 8 -1.94 19.67 -43.17
C LEU A 8 -2.73 19.97 -44.44
N GLN A 9 -2.58 21.17 -45.02
CA GLN A 9 -3.19 21.48 -46.32
C GLN A 9 -2.61 20.62 -47.45
N LYS A 10 -1.28 20.44 -47.51
CA LYS A 10 -0.62 19.53 -48.48
C LYS A 10 -1.04 18.06 -48.27
N ALA A 11 -1.46 17.70 -47.07
CA ALA A 11 -1.97 16.37 -46.74
C ALA A 11 -3.42 16.15 -47.20
N GLY A 12 -4.12 17.21 -47.61
CA GLY A 12 -5.53 17.15 -47.99
C GLY A 12 -6.50 17.21 -46.81
N ALA A 13 -6.08 17.74 -45.66
CA ALA A 13 -6.98 17.96 -44.53
C ALA A 13 -8.08 18.95 -44.92
N LYS A 14 -9.34 18.61 -44.63
CA LYS A 14 -10.51 19.44 -44.98
C LYS A 14 -10.56 20.74 -44.19
N ASP A 15 -10.13 20.68 -42.93
CA ASP A 15 -9.90 21.84 -42.07
C ASP A 15 -8.55 21.71 -41.37
N ALA A 16 -7.56 22.47 -41.84
CA ALA A 16 -6.21 22.46 -41.28
C ALA A 16 -6.12 23.06 -39.86
N ASN A 17 -7.14 23.80 -39.40
CA ASN A 17 -7.23 24.28 -38.03
C ASN A 17 -7.84 23.22 -37.09
N SER A 18 -8.58 22.26 -37.62
CA SER A 18 -9.19 21.18 -36.85
C SER A 18 -9.13 19.83 -37.58
N PRO A 19 -7.92 19.29 -37.82
CA PRO A 19 -7.75 18.02 -38.51
C PRO A 19 -8.34 16.88 -37.65
N THR A 20 -9.01 15.95 -38.32
CA THR A 20 -9.48 14.71 -37.69
C THR A 20 -8.33 13.74 -37.45
N GLU A 21 -8.48 12.83 -36.50
CA GLU A 21 -7.47 11.80 -36.20
C GLU A 21 -7.14 10.93 -37.44
N ALA A 22 -8.14 10.63 -38.28
CA ALA A 22 -7.95 9.91 -39.53
C ALA A 22 -7.07 10.70 -40.52
N GLU A 23 -7.25 12.01 -40.65
CA GLU A 23 -6.42 12.86 -41.51
C GLU A 23 -4.98 12.96 -40.99
N LEU A 24 -4.81 13.03 -39.66
CA LEU A 24 -3.49 13.02 -39.03
C LEU A 24 -2.75 11.70 -39.27
N ASN A 25 -3.43 10.55 -39.11
CA ASN A 25 -2.83 9.24 -39.36
C ASN A 25 -2.49 9.02 -40.84
N LEU A 26 -3.33 9.51 -41.77
CA LEU A 26 -3.02 9.48 -43.20
C LEU A 26 -1.79 10.34 -43.55
N TYR A 27 -1.66 11.52 -42.92
CA TYR A 27 -0.48 12.35 -43.08
C TYR A 27 0.78 11.66 -42.54
N LEU A 28 0.70 11.07 -41.35
CA LEU A 28 1.79 10.31 -40.72
C LEU A 28 2.33 9.18 -41.61
N GLU A 29 1.43 8.40 -42.22
CA GLU A 29 1.81 7.31 -43.15
C GLU A 29 2.49 7.82 -44.43
N LYS A 30 2.17 9.06 -44.85
CA LYS A 30 2.78 9.67 -46.04
C LYS A 30 4.18 10.21 -45.78
N ILE A 31 4.39 10.89 -44.64
CA ILE A 31 5.66 11.62 -44.39
C ILE A 31 6.78 10.76 -43.83
N ILE A 32 6.47 9.73 -43.04
CA ILE A 32 7.49 8.96 -42.33
C ILE A 32 8.45 8.26 -43.31
N PRO A 33 7.98 7.61 -44.39
CA PRO A 33 8.89 7.04 -45.39
C PRO A 33 9.83 8.09 -46.02
N GLU A 34 9.32 9.30 -46.27
CA GLU A 34 10.15 10.40 -46.79
C GLU A 34 11.22 10.82 -45.78
N TYR A 35 10.85 10.94 -44.49
CA TYR A 35 11.79 11.33 -43.45
C TYR A 35 12.88 10.28 -43.24
N ILE A 36 12.50 9.00 -43.18
CA ILE A 36 13.45 7.88 -43.05
C ILE A 36 14.43 7.86 -44.23
N SER A 37 13.98 8.17 -45.45
CA SER A 37 14.85 8.18 -46.64
C SER A 37 15.98 9.22 -46.58
N LYS A 38 15.82 10.26 -45.75
CA LYS A 38 16.78 11.34 -45.55
C LYS A 38 17.58 11.20 -44.24
N LEU A 39 17.38 10.10 -43.51
CA LEU A 39 18.19 9.71 -42.37
C LEU A 39 19.24 8.69 -42.81
N THR A 40 20.48 8.92 -42.41
CA THR A 40 21.58 7.97 -42.62
C THR A 40 22.11 7.53 -41.27
N LEU A 41 22.10 6.22 -41.03
CA LEU A 41 22.76 5.60 -39.89
C LEU A 41 23.76 4.57 -40.44
N THR A 42 25.04 4.72 -40.09
CA THR A 42 26.05 3.71 -40.39
C THR A 42 26.67 3.18 -39.10
N VAL A 43 26.94 1.88 -39.09
CA VAL A 43 27.67 1.21 -38.01
C VAL A 43 28.86 0.50 -38.64
N ASN A 44 30.07 0.85 -38.22
CA ASN A 44 31.33 0.40 -38.82
C ASN A 44 31.32 0.59 -40.35
N ASP A 45 30.92 1.79 -40.78
CA ASP A 45 30.81 2.21 -42.18
C ASP A 45 29.79 1.42 -43.03
N LYS A 46 29.02 0.51 -42.42
CA LYS A 46 27.90 -0.19 -43.07
C LYS A 46 26.59 0.50 -42.77
N GLN A 47 25.84 0.85 -43.81
CA GLN A 47 24.52 1.47 -43.68
C GLN A 47 23.52 0.51 -43.01
N ILE A 48 22.76 1.05 -42.06
CA ILE A 48 21.72 0.36 -41.32
C ILE A 48 20.36 0.78 -41.87
N ASN A 49 19.53 -0.21 -42.21
CA ASN A 49 18.16 0.04 -42.60
C ASN A 49 17.34 0.36 -41.34
N LEU A 50 16.75 1.55 -41.31
CA LEU A 50 15.89 2.00 -40.24
C LEU A 50 14.43 1.63 -40.55
N GLU A 51 13.79 0.93 -39.63
CA GLU A 51 12.37 0.57 -39.69
C GLU A 51 11.60 1.29 -38.58
N ALA A 52 10.48 1.93 -38.94
CA ALA A 52 9.56 2.51 -37.97
C ALA A 52 8.78 1.41 -37.23
N ARG A 53 8.79 1.45 -35.89
CA ARG A 53 8.01 0.56 -35.02
C ARG A 53 6.76 1.23 -34.49
N GLU A 54 6.92 2.41 -33.90
CA GLU A 54 5.85 3.21 -33.34
C GLU A 54 5.84 4.57 -34.03
N LYS A 55 4.64 5.04 -34.33
CA LYS A 55 4.41 6.31 -35.01
C LYS A 55 3.23 6.99 -34.33
N THR A 56 3.43 8.20 -33.85
CA THR A 56 2.39 8.98 -33.18
C THR A 56 2.37 10.38 -33.75
N ILE A 57 1.17 10.95 -33.85
CA ILE A 57 0.96 12.32 -34.26
C ILE A 57 0.01 13.00 -33.29
N SER A 58 0.38 14.20 -32.86
CA SER A 58 -0.42 14.99 -31.94
C SER A 58 -0.41 16.46 -32.33
N THR A 59 -1.38 17.22 -31.83
CA THR A 59 -1.44 18.67 -31.98
C THR A 59 -1.43 19.33 -30.60
N ALA A 60 -0.69 20.43 -30.48
CA ALA A 60 -0.63 21.27 -29.30
C ALA A 60 -0.91 22.73 -29.68
N LEU A 61 -1.33 23.56 -28.72
CA LEU A 61 -1.48 25.00 -28.94
C LEU A 61 -0.10 25.66 -28.89
N GLY A 62 0.22 26.45 -29.90
CA GLY A 62 1.41 27.28 -29.94
C GLY A 62 1.20 28.67 -29.32
N ALA A 63 2.21 29.53 -29.43
CA ALA A 63 2.23 30.87 -28.87
C ALA A 63 1.17 31.81 -29.47
N GLY A 64 0.71 31.54 -30.70
CA GLY A 64 -0.32 32.33 -31.38
C GLY A 64 -1.74 31.77 -31.32
N GLU A 65 -2.04 30.85 -30.39
CA GLU A 65 -3.28 30.02 -30.38
C GLU A 65 -3.46 29.14 -31.63
N LEU A 66 -2.47 29.13 -32.53
CA LEU A 66 -2.43 28.26 -33.69
C LEU A 66 -1.88 26.90 -33.30
N LYS A 67 -2.40 25.84 -33.94
CA LYS A 67 -1.92 24.49 -33.68
C LYS A 67 -0.49 24.27 -34.19
N THR A 68 0.29 23.57 -33.39
CA THR A 68 1.56 22.96 -33.78
C THR A 68 1.40 21.45 -33.89
N LEU A 69 2.05 20.87 -34.89
CA LEU A 69 2.04 19.43 -35.14
C LEU A 69 3.28 18.80 -34.54
N ARG A 70 3.11 17.70 -33.82
CA ARG A 70 4.21 16.88 -33.32
C ARG A 70 4.11 15.49 -33.92
N VAL A 71 5.21 15.06 -34.54
CA VAL A 71 5.36 13.74 -35.15
C VAL A 71 6.45 13.02 -34.38
N GLU A 72 6.10 11.88 -33.83
CA GLU A 72 7.00 11.02 -33.06
C GLU A 72 7.14 9.70 -33.80
N CYS A 73 8.38 9.27 -34.05
CA CYS A 73 8.65 8.02 -34.74
C CYS A 73 9.80 7.29 -34.06
N TYR A 74 9.52 6.08 -33.59
CA TYR A 74 10.54 5.19 -33.03
C TYR A 74 11.14 4.33 -34.15
N LEU A 75 12.41 4.56 -34.45
CA LEU A 75 13.14 3.87 -35.51
C LEU A 75 14.07 2.81 -34.92
N THR A 76 14.08 1.63 -35.52
CA THR A 76 14.96 0.52 -35.12
C THR A 76 15.79 0.05 -36.31
N GLY A 77 17.04 -0.29 -36.07
CA GLY A 77 17.94 -0.82 -37.10
C GLY A 77 18.70 -2.03 -36.58
N GLN A 78 18.86 -3.07 -37.39
CA GLN A 78 19.62 -4.25 -37.00
C GLN A 78 21.12 -4.00 -37.16
N ILE A 79 21.87 -4.17 -36.07
CA ILE A 79 23.33 -4.08 -36.09
C ILE A 79 23.89 -5.32 -36.80
N PRO A 80 24.85 -5.17 -37.74
CA PRO A 80 25.46 -6.30 -38.41
C PRO A 80 26.20 -7.18 -37.39
N SER A 81 26.07 -8.51 -37.52
CA SER A 81 26.85 -9.46 -36.74
C SER A 81 28.35 -9.25 -36.99
N SER A 82 28.99 -8.53 -36.09
CA SER A 82 30.43 -8.23 -36.12
C SER A 82 31.11 -8.93 -34.95
N THR A 83 32.32 -9.42 -35.17
CA THR A 83 33.17 -10.04 -34.14
C THR A 83 33.79 -9.03 -33.17
N GLY A 84 33.62 -7.73 -33.39
CA GLY A 84 34.14 -6.67 -32.54
C GLY A 84 33.24 -6.37 -31.34
N LEU A 85 33.85 -6.07 -30.19
CA LEU A 85 33.15 -5.57 -28.99
C LEU A 85 32.86 -4.06 -29.05
N THR A 86 33.43 -3.35 -30.02
CA THR A 86 33.31 -1.90 -30.21
C THR A 86 32.74 -1.59 -31.58
N TYR A 87 31.81 -0.65 -31.62
CA TYR A 87 31.09 -0.24 -32.82
C TYR A 87 31.20 1.28 -32.97
N LYS A 88 31.61 1.73 -34.15
CA LYS A 88 31.59 3.14 -34.54
C LYS A 88 30.26 3.44 -35.19
N VAL A 89 29.57 4.48 -34.73
CA VAL A 89 28.27 4.92 -35.24
C VAL A 89 28.41 6.31 -35.83
N HIS A 90 27.85 6.50 -37.01
CA HIS A 90 27.62 7.81 -37.60
C HIS A 90 26.13 7.95 -37.92
N PHE A 91 25.50 9.00 -37.40
CA PHE A 91 24.13 9.36 -37.70
C PHE A 91 24.09 10.72 -38.37
N GLN A 92 23.25 10.87 -39.38
CA GLN A 92 23.02 12.12 -40.10
C GLN A 92 21.55 12.30 -40.44
N ASP A 93 21.04 13.51 -40.19
CA ASP A 93 19.71 13.95 -40.58
C ASP A 93 19.80 15.07 -41.62
N THR A 94 19.31 14.79 -42.83
CA THR A 94 19.26 15.75 -43.95
C THR A 94 17.84 16.27 -44.22
N ASN A 95 16.89 16.01 -43.34
CA ASN A 95 15.53 16.52 -43.47
C ASN A 95 15.49 18.04 -43.30
N HIS A 96 14.76 18.72 -44.19
CA HIS A 96 14.52 20.16 -44.13
C HIS A 96 15.82 20.98 -43.92
N PRO A 97 16.79 20.92 -44.85
CA PRO A 97 18.09 21.57 -44.67
C PRO A 97 17.98 23.11 -44.58
N ASP A 98 17.01 23.69 -45.28
CA ASP A 98 16.79 25.14 -45.33
C ASP A 98 15.84 25.65 -44.24
N ARG A 99 15.29 24.75 -43.40
CA ARG A 99 14.36 25.13 -42.34
C ARG A 99 15.14 25.56 -41.09
N LEU A 100 14.94 26.81 -40.69
CA LEU A 100 15.37 27.31 -39.39
C LEU A 100 14.50 26.69 -38.29
N GLY A 101 15.14 26.21 -37.23
CA GLY A 101 14.46 25.56 -36.11
C GLY A 101 15.47 24.95 -35.14
N TRP A 102 14.94 24.37 -34.07
CA TRP A 102 15.73 23.62 -33.10
C TRP A 102 16.00 22.21 -33.63
N HIS A 103 17.27 21.86 -33.81
CA HIS A 103 17.73 20.52 -34.11
C HIS A 103 18.70 20.09 -33.02
N GLU A 104 18.26 19.13 -32.22
CA GLU A 104 18.99 18.62 -31.08
C GLU A 104 19.15 17.11 -31.22
N MET A 105 20.37 16.64 -30.97
CA MET A 105 20.68 15.23 -30.88
C MET A 105 21.07 14.88 -29.46
N VAL A 106 20.51 13.77 -28.99
CA VAL A 106 20.83 13.21 -27.68
C VAL A 106 21.16 11.74 -27.88
N VAL A 107 22.28 11.33 -27.31
CA VAL A 107 22.75 9.95 -27.38
C VAL A 107 22.67 9.35 -25.99
N THR A 108 21.89 8.28 -25.82
CA THR A 108 21.73 7.61 -24.53
C THR A 108 22.08 6.13 -24.65
N SER A 109 22.70 5.58 -23.61
CA SER A 109 22.95 4.14 -23.52
C SER A 109 21.79 3.42 -22.86
N GLU A 110 21.33 2.31 -23.44
CA GLU A 110 20.49 1.33 -22.75
C GLU A 110 21.33 0.24 -22.05
N SER A 111 20.69 -0.50 -21.14
CA SER A 111 21.31 -1.48 -20.24
C SER A 111 22.25 -2.45 -20.98
N GLY A 112 23.54 -2.38 -20.65
CA GLY A 112 24.58 -3.29 -21.15
C GLY A 112 25.49 -2.69 -22.23
N ALA A 113 25.17 -1.52 -22.78
CA ALA A 113 26.06 -0.79 -23.69
C ALA A 113 26.68 0.43 -23.00
N SER A 114 27.96 0.69 -23.26
CA SER A 114 28.67 1.90 -22.84
C SER A 114 29.02 2.75 -24.06
N ILE A 115 28.69 4.04 -24.01
CA ILE A 115 28.96 4.99 -25.10
C ILE A 115 30.16 5.86 -24.73
N PHE A 116 31.04 6.08 -25.69
CA PHE A 116 32.27 6.87 -25.53
C PHE A 116 32.66 7.58 -26.84
N ASN A 117 33.56 8.55 -26.76
CA ASN A 117 34.03 9.37 -27.88
C ASN A 117 32.88 9.89 -28.76
N SER A 118 31.88 10.52 -28.12
CA SER A 118 30.70 11.06 -28.78
C SER A 118 30.85 12.55 -29.11
N THR A 119 30.41 12.97 -30.30
CA THR A 119 30.24 14.39 -30.65
C THR A 119 28.91 14.95 -30.17
N ALA A 120 27.94 14.10 -29.84
CA ALA A 120 26.66 14.45 -29.24
C ALA A 120 26.67 14.24 -27.72
N PHE A 121 25.70 14.82 -27.03
CA PHE A 121 25.62 14.81 -25.57
C PHE A 121 24.60 13.79 -25.05
N GLY A 122 24.80 13.32 -23.83
CA GLY A 122 23.88 12.39 -23.15
C GLY A 122 22.79 13.07 -22.32
N SER A 123 22.54 14.36 -22.56
CA SER A 123 21.46 15.11 -21.92
C SER A 123 20.85 16.10 -22.91
N ALA A 124 19.54 16.25 -22.88
CA ALA A 124 18.83 17.23 -23.69
C ALA A 124 18.81 18.63 -23.05
N VAL A 125 18.69 19.68 -23.86
CA VAL A 125 18.28 21.03 -23.46
C VAL A 125 16.77 21.14 -23.46
N THR A 126 16.12 20.51 -24.44
CA THR A 126 14.65 20.48 -24.56
C THR A 126 14.07 19.21 -23.96
N ASP A 127 12.78 19.22 -23.60
CA ASP A 127 12.04 17.98 -23.32
C ASP A 127 11.59 17.35 -24.64
N GLU A 128 12.52 16.75 -25.39
CA GLU A 128 12.22 16.12 -26.70
C GLU A 128 11.46 17.09 -27.63
N ILE A 129 11.91 18.35 -27.65
CA ILE A 129 11.33 19.43 -28.47
C ILE A 129 9.89 19.79 -28.04
N LYS A 130 9.44 19.40 -26.83
CA LYS A 130 8.16 19.82 -26.23
C LYS A 130 8.26 21.16 -25.50
N ALA A 131 9.41 21.43 -24.87
CA ALA A 131 9.67 22.63 -24.09
C ALA A 131 11.06 23.19 -24.43
N TYR A 132 11.12 24.49 -24.69
CA TYR A 132 12.34 25.22 -25.06
C TYR A 132 12.79 26.13 -23.92
N PRO A 133 14.09 26.46 -23.82
CA PRO A 133 14.57 27.44 -22.86
C PRO A 133 13.91 28.80 -23.06
N GLU A 134 13.49 29.46 -21.98
CA GLU A 134 12.90 30.81 -22.03
C GLU A 134 13.93 31.93 -22.17
N ASP A 135 15.21 31.65 -21.88
CA ASP A 135 16.29 32.62 -21.97
C ASP A 135 16.64 32.95 -23.44
N ALA A 136 16.19 34.13 -23.89
CA ALA A 136 16.26 34.65 -25.26
C ALA A 136 17.68 34.93 -25.83
N LEU A 137 18.74 34.48 -25.15
CA LEU A 137 20.14 34.72 -25.55
C LEU A 137 20.81 33.51 -26.21
N VAL A 138 20.13 32.36 -26.28
CA VAL A 138 20.69 31.14 -26.87
C VAL A 138 20.13 30.95 -28.27
N ALA A 139 21.00 30.93 -29.29
CA ALA A 139 20.61 30.58 -30.65
C ALA A 139 20.10 29.12 -30.68
N PRO A 140 19.07 28.81 -31.47
CA PRO A 140 18.55 27.45 -31.57
C PRO A 140 19.66 26.48 -31.99
N LEU A 141 19.72 25.33 -31.33
CA LEU A 141 20.66 24.27 -31.69
C LEU A 141 20.41 23.83 -33.14
N ASN A 142 21.48 23.52 -33.87
CA ASN A 142 21.40 23.00 -35.24
C ASN A 142 22.30 21.78 -35.42
N GLU A 143 22.08 20.75 -34.60
CA GLU A 143 22.81 19.49 -34.63
C GLU A 143 22.20 18.57 -35.69
N ARG A 144 22.97 18.28 -36.76
CA ARG A 144 22.51 17.48 -37.92
C ARG A 144 23.31 16.19 -38.16
N SER A 145 24.39 15.99 -37.42
CA SER A 145 25.14 14.74 -37.41
C SER A 145 25.72 14.44 -36.05
N ALA A 146 25.87 13.15 -35.74
CA ALA A 146 26.53 12.67 -34.54
C ALA A 146 27.43 11.47 -34.85
N ASP A 147 28.65 11.51 -34.34
CA ASP A 147 29.60 10.41 -34.36
C ASP A 147 29.85 9.96 -32.93
N PHE A 148 29.75 8.65 -32.68
CA PHE A 148 30.04 8.08 -31.36
C PHE A 148 30.47 6.63 -31.46
N TYR A 149 31.05 6.11 -30.39
CA TYR A 149 31.39 4.71 -30.23
C TYR A 149 30.54 4.10 -29.14
N PHE A 150 30.13 2.84 -29.32
CA PHE A 150 29.56 2.05 -28.23
C PHE A 150 30.23 0.69 -28.12
N THR A 151 30.24 0.14 -26.92
CA THR A 151 30.75 -1.19 -26.62
C THR A 151 29.84 -1.91 -25.63
N PHE A 152 29.73 -3.23 -25.76
CA PHE A 152 29.09 -4.08 -24.75
C PHE A 152 30.06 -4.51 -23.63
N ALA A 153 31.30 -4.02 -23.66
CA ALA A 153 32.33 -4.25 -22.66
C ALA A 153 32.66 -2.95 -21.91
N SER A 154 33.77 -2.94 -21.16
CA SER A 154 34.31 -1.72 -20.56
C SER A 154 34.83 -0.76 -21.64
N ILE A 155 34.62 0.54 -21.43
CA ILE A 155 35.17 1.60 -22.29
C ILE A 155 36.71 1.42 -22.40
N PRO A 156 37.29 1.49 -23.61
CA PRO A 156 38.74 1.46 -23.80
C PRO A 156 39.46 2.52 -22.98
N SER A 157 40.70 2.27 -22.54
CA SER A 157 41.45 3.17 -21.66
C SER A 157 41.70 4.57 -22.25
N ASP A 158 41.69 4.70 -23.57
CA ASP A 158 41.83 5.95 -24.34
C ASP A 158 40.47 6.59 -24.69
N GLY A 159 39.35 5.92 -24.38
CA GLY A 159 38.00 6.39 -24.64
C GLY A 159 37.54 7.47 -23.66
N LYS A 160 37.06 8.59 -24.17
CA LYS A 160 36.39 9.63 -23.37
C LYS A 160 34.94 9.24 -23.12
N ALA A 161 34.53 9.19 -21.85
CA ALA A 161 33.15 8.91 -21.49
C ALA A 161 32.18 9.91 -22.14
N LEU A 162 30.97 9.45 -22.44
CA LEU A 162 29.87 10.33 -22.85
C LEU A 162 29.64 11.41 -21.78
N LEU A 163 29.46 12.65 -22.23
CA LEU A 163 29.27 13.81 -21.37
C LEU A 163 27.84 14.35 -21.53
N THR A 164 27.31 14.88 -20.44
CA THR A 164 26.16 15.80 -20.45
C THR A 164 26.57 17.12 -21.11
N ARG A 165 25.60 17.93 -21.53
CA ARG A 165 25.82 19.26 -22.09
C ARG A 165 26.52 20.21 -21.12
N GLN A 166 26.46 19.93 -19.81
CA GLN A 166 27.17 20.67 -18.75
C GLN A 166 28.60 20.16 -18.51
N GLY A 167 29.09 19.20 -19.30
CA GLY A 167 30.44 18.64 -19.20
C GLY A 167 30.62 17.58 -18.12
N GLN A 168 29.56 17.18 -17.41
CA GLN A 168 29.61 16.08 -16.45
C GLN A 168 29.53 14.73 -17.19
N PRO A 169 30.28 13.68 -16.78
CA PRO A 169 30.15 12.36 -17.37
C PRO A 169 28.72 11.83 -17.15
N THR A 170 28.08 11.34 -18.21
CA THR A 170 26.82 10.60 -18.06
C THR A 170 27.13 9.29 -17.38
N VAL A 171 26.78 9.18 -16.10
CA VAL A 171 26.79 7.92 -15.38
C VAL A 171 25.90 6.97 -16.18
N SER A 172 26.50 5.89 -16.72
CA SER A 172 25.74 4.79 -17.32
C SER A 172 24.60 4.49 -16.35
N LYS A 173 23.36 4.65 -16.82
CA LYS A 173 22.16 4.65 -15.98
C LYS A 173 22.03 3.28 -15.34
N LYS A 174 22.77 3.06 -14.26
CA LYS A 174 22.64 1.90 -13.38
C LYS A 174 21.23 2.05 -12.86
N ASP A 175 20.35 1.19 -13.38
CA ASP A 175 18.92 1.35 -13.31
C ASP A 175 18.54 1.77 -11.87
N PRO A 176 18.15 3.04 -11.61
CA PRO A 176 17.88 3.50 -10.24
C PRO A 176 16.75 2.68 -9.59
N LEU A 177 16.03 1.95 -10.42
CA LEU A 177 15.05 0.93 -10.08
C LEU A 177 15.65 -0.34 -9.44
N THR A 178 16.95 -0.64 -9.58
CA THR A 178 17.57 -1.80 -8.91
C THR A 178 17.86 -1.54 -7.44
N ASP A 179 18.36 -0.34 -7.10
CA ASP A 179 18.50 0.09 -5.70
C ASP A 179 17.12 0.30 -5.07
N LEU A 180 16.16 0.93 -5.78
CA LEU A 180 14.76 0.99 -5.33
C LEU A 180 14.12 -0.40 -5.20
N ALA A 181 14.48 -1.36 -6.06
CA ALA A 181 13.90 -2.69 -6.02
C ALA A 181 14.30 -3.43 -4.74
N LEU A 182 15.56 -3.29 -4.32
CA LEU A 182 16.06 -3.88 -3.08
C LEU A 182 15.37 -3.26 -1.85
N TRP A 183 15.25 -1.94 -1.82
CA TRP A 183 14.49 -1.24 -0.78
C TRP A 183 13.01 -1.65 -0.77
N GLY A 184 12.40 -1.81 -1.94
CA GLY A 184 11.03 -2.31 -2.08
C GLY A 184 10.86 -3.72 -1.52
N LEU A 185 11.82 -4.62 -1.73
CA LEU A 185 11.80 -5.97 -1.15
C LEU A 185 11.93 -5.94 0.38
N LEU A 186 12.85 -5.13 0.92
CA LEU A 186 12.98 -4.94 2.37
C LEU A 186 11.69 -4.38 2.99
N ILE A 187 11.11 -3.34 2.38
CA ILE A 187 9.85 -2.74 2.83
C ILE A 187 8.72 -3.77 2.74
N ALA A 188 8.62 -4.55 1.66
CA ALA A 188 7.60 -5.60 1.53
C ALA A 188 7.72 -6.65 2.63
N GLY A 189 8.93 -7.10 2.96
CA GLY A 189 9.19 -8.03 4.07
C GLY A 189 8.79 -7.45 5.43
N LEU A 190 9.17 -6.19 5.69
CA LEU A 190 8.79 -5.48 6.92
C LEU A 190 7.28 -5.29 7.03
N LEU A 191 6.62 -4.86 5.96
CA LEU A 191 5.17 -4.70 5.90
C LEU A 191 4.45 -6.04 6.10
N GLY A 192 4.98 -7.13 5.51
CA GLY A 192 4.46 -8.48 5.73
C GLY A 192 4.56 -8.91 7.20
N GLY A 193 5.69 -8.61 7.84
CA GLY A 193 5.87 -8.83 9.28
C GLY A 193 4.93 -7.99 10.14
N LEU A 194 4.83 -6.68 9.89
CA LEU A 194 3.92 -5.78 10.61
C LEU A 194 2.45 -6.19 10.43
N HIS A 195 2.07 -6.61 9.22
CA HIS A 195 0.73 -7.11 8.93
C HIS A 195 0.41 -8.40 9.69
N ALA A 196 1.41 -9.23 10.01
CA ALA A 196 1.20 -10.40 10.86
C ALA A 196 0.82 -10.03 12.31
N LEU A 197 1.19 -8.84 12.78
CA LEU A 197 0.85 -8.33 14.11
C LEU A 197 -0.57 -7.74 14.16
N SER A 198 -1.17 -7.44 13.00
CA SER A 198 -2.53 -6.91 12.93
C SER A 198 -3.57 -7.90 13.45
N PRO A 199 -4.62 -7.43 14.14
CA PRO A 199 -5.68 -8.31 14.64
C PRO A 199 -6.39 -9.04 13.50
N GLY A 200 -6.52 -10.37 13.60
CA GLY A 200 -7.16 -11.19 12.57
C GLY A 200 -7.64 -12.55 13.09
N HIS A 201 -8.65 -13.12 12.44
CA HIS A 201 -9.35 -14.30 12.96
C HIS A 201 -8.49 -15.55 13.07
N GLY A 202 -7.75 -15.89 12.02
CA GLY A 202 -6.90 -17.09 12.00
C GLY A 202 -5.80 -16.99 13.03
N LYS A 203 -5.14 -15.83 13.14
CA LYS A 203 -4.00 -15.59 14.04
C LYS A 203 -4.40 -15.68 15.52
N THR A 204 -5.62 -15.24 15.86
CA THR A 204 -6.14 -15.28 17.23
C THR A 204 -6.51 -16.69 17.67
N ILE A 205 -7.07 -17.51 16.78
CA ILE A 205 -7.37 -18.93 17.06
C ILE A 205 -6.08 -19.73 17.23
N VAL A 206 -5.08 -19.46 16.38
CA VAL A 206 -3.73 -20.02 16.48
C VAL A 206 -3.08 -19.64 17.82
N ALA A 207 -3.16 -18.37 18.21
CA ALA A 207 -2.66 -17.90 19.50
C ALA A 207 -3.35 -18.59 20.69
N ALA A 208 -4.69 -18.67 20.66
CA ALA A 208 -5.47 -19.34 21.71
C ALA A 208 -5.13 -20.84 21.83
N TYR A 209 -4.89 -21.52 20.71
CA TYR A 209 -4.45 -22.91 20.69
C TYR A 209 -3.03 -23.07 21.28
N LEU A 210 -2.08 -22.21 20.90
CA LEU A 210 -0.68 -22.29 21.34
C LEU A 210 -0.46 -21.88 22.80
N VAL A 211 -1.26 -20.94 23.31
CA VAL A 211 -1.29 -20.56 24.73
C VAL A 211 -1.94 -21.65 25.60
N GLY A 212 -2.82 -22.48 25.01
CA GLY A 212 -3.42 -23.62 25.70
C GLY A 212 -2.42 -24.72 26.08
N ASN A 213 -2.80 -25.57 27.06
CA ASN A 213 -1.96 -26.60 27.70
C ASN A 213 -1.36 -27.71 26.78
N LYS A 214 -1.46 -27.60 25.45
CA LYS A 214 -0.97 -28.60 24.48
C LYS A 214 -0.17 -28.00 23.29
N GLY A 215 0.15 -26.71 23.30
CA GLY A 215 0.94 -26.06 22.23
C GLY A 215 2.41 -26.49 22.24
N THR A 216 2.92 -27.02 21.12
CA THR A 216 4.35 -27.30 20.92
C THR A 216 4.95 -26.35 19.90
N ILE A 217 6.27 -26.12 19.94
CA ILE A 217 6.99 -25.33 18.92
C ILE A 217 6.76 -25.91 17.51
N ARG A 218 6.67 -27.23 17.38
CA ARG A 218 6.35 -27.90 16.11
C ARG A 218 4.96 -27.54 15.60
N HIS A 219 3.97 -27.42 16.48
CA HIS A 219 2.64 -26.96 16.11
C HIS A 219 2.67 -25.48 15.69
N ALA A 220 3.42 -24.62 16.39
CA ALA A 220 3.55 -23.21 16.02
C ALA A 220 4.18 -23.02 14.62
N LEU A 221 5.26 -23.76 14.34
CA LEU A 221 5.94 -23.75 13.04
C LEU A 221 5.02 -24.23 11.91
N PHE A 222 4.36 -25.38 12.09
CA PHE A 222 3.48 -25.96 11.07
C PHE A 222 2.29 -25.04 10.76
N LEU A 223 1.72 -24.45 11.79
CA LEU A 223 0.55 -23.59 11.69
C LEU A 223 0.91 -22.24 11.03
N GLY A 224 2.04 -21.63 11.42
CA GLY A 224 2.58 -20.44 10.76
C GLY A 224 2.90 -20.66 9.28
N PHE A 225 3.51 -21.81 8.95
CA PHE A 225 3.78 -22.22 7.58
C PHE A 225 2.49 -22.42 6.77
N THR A 226 1.56 -23.23 7.28
CA THR A 226 0.32 -23.56 6.58
C THR A 226 -0.50 -22.30 6.30
N VAL A 227 -0.67 -21.42 7.29
CA VAL A 227 -1.40 -20.14 7.13
C VAL A 227 -0.72 -19.25 6.09
N THR A 228 0.61 -19.15 6.10
CA THR A 228 1.33 -18.32 5.12
C THR A 228 1.15 -18.87 3.71
N VAL A 229 1.33 -20.17 3.52
CA VAL A 229 1.22 -20.81 2.20
C VAL A 229 -0.19 -20.64 1.65
N THR A 230 -1.22 -20.97 2.42
CA THR A 230 -2.62 -20.89 1.97
C THR A 230 -3.03 -19.45 1.67
N HIS A 231 -2.54 -18.49 2.46
CA HIS A 231 -2.73 -17.06 2.20
C HIS A 231 -2.03 -16.57 0.93
N THR A 232 -0.77 -16.97 0.73
CA THR A 232 0.03 -16.58 -0.46
C THR A 232 -0.57 -17.15 -1.73
N VAL A 233 -0.99 -18.42 -1.68
CA VAL A 233 -1.69 -19.09 -2.81
C VAL A 233 -3.00 -18.37 -3.10
N GLY A 234 -3.77 -17.98 -2.08
CA GLY A 234 -4.99 -17.19 -2.26
C GLY A 234 -4.73 -15.83 -2.93
N VAL A 235 -3.70 -15.10 -2.50
CA VAL A 235 -3.30 -13.82 -3.10
C VAL A 235 -2.86 -14.01 -4.56
N PHE A 236 -2.02 -14.99 -4.86
CA PHE A 236 -1.59 -15.26 -6.24
C PHE A 236 -2.74 -15.71 -7.13
N ALA A 237 -3.61 -16.59 -6.65
CA ALA A 237 -4.79 -17.01 -7.39
C ALA A 237 -5.68 -15.81 -7.74
N LEU A 238 -6.02 -14.96 -6.75
CA LEU A 238 -6.80 -13.74 -7.00
C LEU A 238 -6.08 -12.76 -7.92
N GLY A 239 -4.77 -12.56 -7.73
CA GLY A 239 -3.97 -11.67 -8.56
C GLY A 239 -3.92 -12.10 -10.02
N LEU A 240 -3.72 -13.39 -10.27
CA LEU A 240 -3.75 -13.97 -11.61
C LEU A 240 -5.15 -13.90 -12.23
N ILE A 241 -6.19 -14.26 -11.48
CA ILE A 241 -7.59 -14.12 -11.93
C ILE A 241 -7.87 -12.66 -12.33
N THR A 242 -7.43 -11.69 -11.51
CA THR A 242 -7.62 -10.26 -11.79
C THR A 242 -6.82 -9.81 -13.01
N LEU A 243 -5.59 -10.30 -13.19
CA LEU A 243 -4.77 -10.00 -14.36
C LEU A 243 -5.44 -10.48 -15.66
N PHE A 244 -5.92 -11.73 -15.68
CA PHE A 244 -6.63 -12.29 -16.84
C PHE A 244 -8.00 -11.66 -17.05
N ALA A 245 -8.68 -11.24 -15.98
CA ALA A 245 -9.98 -10.59 -16.04
C ALA A 245 -9.90 -9.05 -16.18
N SER A 246 -8.70 -8.46 -16.27
CA SER A 246 -8.50 -7.00 -16.29
C SER A 246 -9.17 -6.29 -17.49
N GLN A 247 -9.40 -7.02 -18.59
CA GLN A 247 -10.15 -6.52 -19.75
C GLN A 247 -11.68 -6.43 -19.50
N TYR A 248 -12.18 -7.04 -18.42
CA TYR A 248 -13.60 -7.13 -18.09
C TYR A 248 -13.94 -6.55 -16.71
N ILE A 249 -12.94 -6.38 -15.83
CA ILE A 249 -13.18 -6.01 -14.43
C ILE A 249 -12.23 -4.89 -13.98
N ILE A 250 -12.85 -3.78 -13.56
CA ILE A 250 -12.22 -2.59 -13.01
C ILE A 250 -11.85 -2.86 -11.53
N PRO A 251 -10.55 -2.86 -11.14
CA PRO A 251 -10.11 -3.16 -9.77
C PRO A 251 -10.86 -2.37 -8.69
N GLU A 252 -11.20 -1.11 -8.99
CA GLU A 252 -11.90 -0.16 -8.13
C GLU A 252 -13.29 -0.67 -7.66
N ARG A 253 -13.91 -1.61 -8.39
CA ARG A 253 -15.19 -2.24 -8.01
C ARG A 253 -15.00 -3.46 -7.11
N ILE A 254 -13.93 -4.23 -7.28
CA ILE A 254 -13.70 -5.48 -6.53
C ILE A 254 -13.22 -5.18 -5.11
N PHE A 255 -12.32 -4.20 -4.96
CA PHE A 255 -11.68 -3.89 -3.67
C PHE A 255 -12.67 -3.60 -2.53
N PRO A 256 -13.69 -2.74 -2.72
CA PRO A 256 -14.68 -2.47 -1.69
C PRO A 256 -15.48 -3.72 -1.31
N ILE A 257 -15.84 -4.56 -2.27
CA ILE A 257 -16.63 -5.78 -2.03
C ILE A 257 -15.82 -6.79 -1.21
N LEU A 258 -14.57 -7.06 -1.60
CA LEU A 258 -13.69 -7.96 -0.85
C LEU A 258 -13.39 -7.43 0.55
N SER A 259 -13.18 -6.12 0.69
CA SER A 259 -12.93 -5.48 1.99
C SER A 259 -14.15 -5.53 2.90
N PHE A 260 -15.36 -5.38 2.34
CA PHE A 260 -16.61 -5.50 3.09
C PHE A 260 -16.87 -6.94 3.54
N ILE A 261 -16.66 -7.93 2.67
CA ILE A 261 -16.83 -9.35 3.01
C ILE A 261 -15.85 -9.75 4.13
N SER A 262 -14.58 -9.41 3.97
CA SER A 262 -13.54 -9.71 4.97
C SER A 262 -13.78 -8.98 6.30
N GLY A 263 -14.14 -7.69 6.26
CA GLY A 263 -14.53 -6.92 7.43
C GLY A 263 -15.74 -7.53 8.16
N SER A 264 -16.75 -7.98 7.42
CA SER A 264 -17.97 -8.57 8.00
C SER A 264 -17.67 -9.88 8.74
N VAL A 265 -16.80 -10.72 8.19
CA VAL A 265 -16.32 -11.93 8.86
C VAL A 265 -15.58 -11.59 10.15
N VAL A 266 -14.73 -10.56 10.15
CA VAL A 266 -14.02 -10.10 11.36
C VAL A 266 -14.99 -9.59 12.43
N VAL A 267 -16.02 -8.82 12.06
CA VAL A 267 -17.07 -8.34 12.99
C VAL A 267 -17.82 -9.52 13.60
N LEU A 268 -18.28 -10.47 12.79
CA LEU A 268 -19.02 -11.64 13.26
C LEU A 268 -18.19 -12.47 14.24
N MET A 269 -16.90 -12.64 13.99
CA MET A 269 -15.99 -13.35 14.89
C MET A 269 -15.69 -12.55 16.17
N GLY A 270 -15.50 -11.24 16.07
CA GLY A 270 -15.32 -10.37 17.23
C GLY A 270 -16.52 -10.42 18.18
N LEU A 271 -17.73 -10.34 17.62
CA LEU A 271 -18.99 -10.47 18.36
C LEU A 271 -19.16 -11.86 18.98
N SER A 272 -18.91 -12.92 18.21
CA SER A 272 -18.97 -14.30 18.72
C SER A 272 -18.02 -14.53 19.90
N LEU A 273 -16.78 -14.05 19.80
CA LEU A 273 -15.81 -14.09 20.89
C LEU A 273 -16.27 -13.24 22.08
N PHE A 274 -16.77 -12.04 21.83
CA PHE A 274 -17.28 -11.16 22.89
C PHE A 274 -18.40 -11.83 23.68
N PHE A 275 -19.42 -12.38 23.01
CA PHE A 275 -20.54 -13.05 23.67
C PHE A 275 -20.11 -14.31 24.41
N THR A 276 -19.23 -15.12 23.83
CA THR A 276 -18.72 -16.35 24.47
C THR A 276 -17.86 -16.05 25.71
N ARG A 277 -17.07 -14.98 25.68
CA ARG A 277 -16.20 -14.58 26.81
C ARG A 277 -16.98 -13.83 27.89
N LEU A 278 -17.96 -13.02 27.49
CA LEU A 278 -18.86 -12.33 28.41
C LEU A 278 -19.78 -13.32 29.14
N SER A 279 -20.34 -14.34 28.45
CA SER A 279 -21.15 -15.38 29.09
C SER A 279 -20.33 -16.20 30.10
N SER A 280 -19.08 -16.50 29.77
CA SER A 280 -18.13 -17.17 30.66
C SER A 280 -17.78 -16.31 31.89
N PHE A 281 -17.59 -14.99 31.71
CA PHE A 281 -17.28 -14.05 32.80
C PHE A 281 -18.48 -13.79 33.71
N LEU A 282 -19.70 -13.73 33.16
CA LEU A 282 -20.94 -13.55 33.89
C LEU A 282 -21.45 -14.83 34.57
N GLY A 283 -20.78 -15.98 34.35
CA GLY A 283 -21.16 -17.26 34.96
C GLY A 283 -22.47 -17.85 34.43
N ILE A 284 -22.95 -17.40 33.26
CA ILE A 284 -24.16 -17.91 32.63
C ILE A 284 -23.77 -19.22 31.90
N LYS A 285 -24.05 -20.37 32.54
CA LYS A 285 -23.89 -21.67 31.88
C LYS A 285 -24.84 -21.75 30.67
N PRO A 286 -24.36 -22.17 29.49
CA PRO A 286 -25.26 -22.54 28.39
C PRO A 286 -26.20 -23.64 28.88
N PHE A 287 -27.47 -23.56 28.51
CA PHE A 287 -28.44 -24.61 28.79
C PHE A 287 -28.05 -25.84 27.94
N ASP A 288 -27.48 -26.87 28.57
CA ASP A 288 -27.18 -28.13 27.90
C ASP A 288 -28.51 -28.82 27.53
N HIS A 289 -28.84 -28.87 26.24
CA HIS A 289 -29.88 -29.76 25.74
C HIS A 289 -29.27 -31.16 25.55
N SER A 290 -29.26 -31.95 26.60
CA SER A 290 -28.93 -33.38 26.51
C SER A 290 -30.08 -34.13 25.81
N HIS A 291 -29.92 -34.45 24.53
CA HIS A 291 -30.79 -35.43 23.88
C HIS A 291 -30.40 -36.83 24.36
N ASN A 292 -31.18 -37.37 25.28
CA ASN A 292 -31.14 -38.78 25.66
C ASN A 292 -31.88 -39.58 24.58
N SER A 293 -31.18 -40.03 23.54
CA SER A 293 -31.74 -40.93 22.54
C SER A 293 -31.82 -42.35 23.11
N GLY A 294 -32.98 -42.65 23.70
CA GLY A 294 -33.38 -44.02 24.00
C GLY A 294 -33.43 -44.87 22.73
N ASN A 295 -32.92 -46.10 22.84
CA ASN A 295 -33.00 -47.14 21.82
C ASN A 295 -34.44 -47.34 21.34
N ILE A 296 -34.71 -46.99 20.09
CA ILE A 296 -35.83 -47.55 19.33
C ILE A 296 -35.24 -48.19 18.08
N THR A 297 -35.19 -49.51 18.11
CA THR A 297 -34.80 -50.36 16.97
C THR A 297 -35.92 -50.37 15.95
N HIS A 298 -35.69 -49.81 14.77
CA HIS A 298 -36.51 -50.08 13.58
C HIS A 298 -35.68 -50.84 12.55
N SER A 299 -36.13 -52.07 12.29
CA SER A 299 -35.59 -53.01 11.30
C SER A 299 -35.95 -52.58 9.88
N HIS A 300 -34.96 -52.45 9.00
CA HIS A 300 -35.15 -52.21 7.57
C HIS A 300 -35.17 -53.52 6.76
N TRP A 301 -36.00 -53.55 5.71
CA TRP A 301 -35.81 -54.40 4.54
C TRP A 301 -35.61 -53.53 3.29
N ASN A 302 -34.40 -53.64 2.73
CA ASN A 302 -34.01 -53.61 1.31
C ASN A 302 -33.81 -52.33 0.48
N LEU A 303 -32.63 -52.35 -0.16
CA LEU A 303 -32.20 -51.79 -1.45
C LEU A 303 -32.25 -50.27 -1.60
N PHE A 304 -31.14 -49.60 -1.29
CA PHE A 304 -30.20 -48.93 -2.21
C PHE A 304 -29.08 -48.34 -1.35
N SER A 305 -27.85 -48.39 -1.85
CA SER A 305 -26.63 -48.01 -1.11
C SER A 305 -26.62 -46.51 -0.83
N ASP A 306 -26.88 -46.10 0.41
CA ASP A 306 -26.80 -44.72 0.86
C ASP A 306 -25.57 -44.54 1.77
N HIS A 307 -24.77 -43.53 1.45
CA HIS A 307 -23.54 -43.22 2.16
C HIS A 307 -23.89 -42.58 3.51
N SER A 308 -23.57 -43.26 4.61
CA SER A 308 -23.75 -42.71 5.96
C SER A 308 -22.78 -41.55 6.19
N HIS A 309 -23.30 -40.33 6.16
CA HIS A 309 -22.62 -39.18 6.71
C HIS A 309 -22.51 -39.35 8.22
N ASN A 310 -21.28 -39.60 8.68
CA ASN A 310 -20.92 -39.49 10.08
C ASN A 310 -20.95 -37.99 10.42
N GLU A 311 -22.13 -37.46 10.75
CA GLU A 311 -22.29 -36.10 11.28
C GLU A 311 -21.56 -36.02 12.62
N LYS A 312 -20.28 -35.64 12.54
CA LYS A 312 -19.59 -35.04 13.66
C LYS A 312 -20.23 -33.67 13.89
N ASP A 313 -20.79 -33.49 15.08
CA ASP A 313 -21.20 -32.20 15.61
C ASP A 313 -20.22 -31.10 15.19
N ASN A 314 -20.68 -30.23 14.29
CA ASN A 314 -19.97 -29.02 13.91
C ASN A 314 -20.11 -28.00 15.05
N SER A 315 -19.51 -28.29 16.21
CA SER A 315 -19.31 -27.27 17.22
C SER A 315 -18.40 -26.20 16.62
N HIS A 316 -18.82 -24.94 16.61
CA HIS A 316 -18.02 -23.79 16.15
C HIS A 316 -16.84 -23.46 17.09
N LEU A 317 -16.47 -24.37 18.00
CA LEU A 317 -15.37 -24.23 18.93
C LEU A 317 -14.08 -24.76 18.29
N PRO A 318 -12.94 -24.07 18.48
CA PRO A 318 -11.65 -24.56 18.04
C PRO A 318 -11.35 -25.96 18.62
N PRO A 319 -10.82 -26.88 17.81
CA PRO A 319 -10.40 -28.21 18.26
C PRO A 319 -9.51 -28.13 19.51
N GLY A 320 -9.86 -28.88 20.56
CA GLY A 320 -9.10 -28.96 21.81
C GLY A 320 -9.67 -28.20 23.01
N MET A 321 -10.75 -27.43 22.85
CA MET A 321 -11.50 -26.85 23.98
C MET A 321 -12.36 -27.89 24.74
N ASN A 322 -12.60 -29.05 24.12
CA ASN A 322 -13.45 -30.13 24.64
C ASN A 322 -12.63 -31.25 25.32
N GLY A 323 -11.32 -31.05 25.54
CA GLY A 323 -10.42 -32.03 26.16
C GLY A 323 -9.78 -33.05 25.21
N GLU A 324 -10.30 -33.24 24.00
CA GLU A 324 -9.79 -34.21 23.02
C GLU A 324 -8.36 -33.89 22.50
N GLN A 325 -7.65 -34.91 22.00
CA GLN A 325 -6.33 -34.75 21.38
C GLN A 325 -6.47 -34.18 19.97
N VAL A 326 -5.83 -33.04 19.71
CA VAL A 326 -5.88 -32.37 18.40
C VAL A 326 -4.96 -33.09 17.41
N THR A 327 -5.54 -33.59 16.31
CA THR A 327 -4.79 -34.27 15.25
C THR A 327 -4.15 -33.27 14.27
N TRP A 328 -3.08 -33.67 13.57
CA TRP A 328 -2.44 -32.85 12.52
C TRP A 328 -3.40 -32.41 11.41
N ARG A 329 -4.46 -33.20 11.15
CA ARG A 329 -5.52 -32.85 10.21
C ARG A 329 -6.34 -31.65 10.69
N ASN A 330 -6.62 -31.59 11.98
CA ASN A 330 -7.34 -30.45 12.58
C ASN A 330 -6.46 -29.19 12.58
N LEU A 331 -5.15 -29.32 12.84
CA LEU A 331 -4.18 -28.22 12.71
C LEU A 331 -4.07 -27.71 11.27
N LEU A 332 -4.06 -28.62 10.29
CA LEU A 332 -4.04 -28.26 8.87
C LEU A 332 -5.34 -27.53 8.47
N ALA A 333 -6.51 -28.03 8.92
CA ALA A 333 -7.80 -27.38 8.67
C ALA A 333 -7.87 -25.98 9.29
N LEU A 334 -7.32 -25.80 10.51
CA LEU A 334 -7.18 -24.50 11.16
C LEU A 334 -6.25 -23.56 10.37
N GLY A 335 -5.13 -24.08 9.86
CA GLY A 335 -4.19 -23.31 9.05
C GLY A 335 -4.75 -22.91 7.67
N ILE A 336 -5.50 -23.80 7.02
CA ILE A 336 -6.18 -23.51 5.76
C ILE A 336 -7.28 -22.48 5.98
N SER A 337 -8.15 -22.69 6.96
CA SER A 337 -9.22 -21.75 7.31
C SER A 337 -8.67 -20.37 7.66
N GLY A 338 -7.54 -20.31 8.37
CA GLY A 338 -6.87 -19.07 8.76
C GLY A 338 -6.18 -18.31 7.61
N GLY A 339 -5.83 -18.98 6.50
CA GLY A 339 -5.15 -18.36 5.36
C GLY A 339 -6.00 -18.23 4.09
N LEU A 340 -7.12 -18.94 3.96
CA LEU A 340 -7.95 -18.95 2.75
C LEU A 340 -8.57 -17.58 2.40
N LEU A 341 -8.67 -16.67 3.37
CA LEU A 341 -9.08 -15.29 3.14
C LEU A 341 -7.83 -14.43 2.90
N PRO A 342 -7.45 -14.16 1.64
CA PRO A 342 -6.33 -13.28 1.32
C PRO A 342 -6.67 -11.84 1.75
N CYS A 343 -5.67 -11.12 2.25
CA CYS A 343 -5.85 -9.72 2.60
C CYS A 343 -5.67 -8.86 1.34
N PRO A 344 -6.31 -7.68 1.29
CA PRO A 344 -6.19 -6.80 0.13
C PRO A 344 -4.78 -6.21 -0.02
N SER A 345 -3.96 -6.13 1.04
CA SER A 345 -2.69 -5.39 1.01
C SER A 345 -1.64 -5.95 0.02
N PRO A 346 -1.34 -7.26 -0.01
CA PRO A 346 -0.46 -7.85 -1.03
C PRO A 346 -1.03 -7.73 -2.44
N LEU A 347 -2.36 -7.78 -2.57
CA LEU A 347 -3.04 -7.61 -3.86
C LEU A 347 -2.83 -6.20 -4.41
N VAL A 348 -2.86 -5.16 -3.57
CA VAL A 348 -2.56 -3.77 -3.99
C VAL A 348 -1.15 -3.66 -4.57
N VAL A 349 -0.15 -4.23 -3.88
CA VAL A 349 1.24 -4.21 -4.34
C VAL A 349 1.39 -4.96 -5.67
N LEU A 350 0.72 -6.10 -5.80
CA LEU A 350 0.73 -6.89 -7.03
C LEU A 350 0.05 -6.17 -8.20
N LEU A 351 -1.13 -5.56 -7.98
CA LEU A 351 -1.86 -4.83 -9.00
C LEU A 351 -1.14 -3.54 -9.43
N ALA A 352 -0.51 -2.82 -8.49
CA ALA A 352 0.34 -1.68 -8.83
C ALA A 352 1.54 -2.11 -9.70
N ALA A 353 2.16 -3.25 -9.38
CA ALA A 353 3.24 -3.80 -10.20
C ALA A 353 2.75 -4.24 -11.60
N ILE A 354 1.52 -4.76 -11.71
CA ILE A 354 0.88 -5.08 -12.99
C ILE A 354 0.62 -3.81 -13.80
N ALA A 355 0.11 -2.74 -13.18
CA ALA A 355 -0.10 -1.45 -13.82
C ALA A 355 1.20 -0.81 -14.35
N LEU A 356 2.33 -1.11 -13.70
CA LEU A 356 3.67 -0.70 -14.12
C LEU A 356 4.35 -1.70 -15.09
N HIS A 357 3.62 -2.71 -15.59
CA HIS A 357 4.11 -3.79 -16.45
C HIS A 357 5.27 -4.62 -15.86
N ARG A 358 5.43 -4.63 -14.53
CA ARG A 358 6.48 -5.34 -13.78
C ARG A 358 5.94 -6.51 -12.97
N VAL A 359 5.16 -7.38 -13.61
CA VAL A 359 4.46 -8.51 -12.95
C VAL A 359 5.40 -9.41 -12.15
N ALA A 360 6.56 -9.77 -12.71
CA ALA A 360 7.55 -10.62 -12.04
C ALA A 360 8.07 -10.00 -10.74
N TYR A 361 8.28 -8.68 -10.72
CA TYR A 361 8.69 -7.96 -9.52
C TYR A 361 7.56 -7.90 -8.48
N GLY A 362 6.31 -7.68 -8.92
CA GLY A 362 5.14 -7.76 -8.05
C GLY A 362 4.98 -9.13 -7.37
N LEU A 363 5.17 -10.21 -8.13
CA LEU A 363 5.15 -11.58 -7.59
C LEU A 363 6.27 -11.79 -6.56
N LEU A 364 7.46 -11.27 -6.82
CA LEU A 364 8.59 -11.33 -5.90
C LEU A 364 8.31 -10.54 -4.61
N LEU A 365 7.71 -9.34 -4.70
CA LEU A 365 7.32 -8.53 -3.54
C LEU A 365 6.31 -9.27 -2.65
N VAL A 366 5.30 -9.91 -3.25
CA VAL A 366 4.33 -10.72 -2.49
C VAL A 366 5.02 -11.91 -1.82
N LEU A 367 5.97 -12.56 -2.48
CA LEU A 367 6.72 -13.67 -1.89
C LEU A 367 7.54 -13.21 -0.67
N VAL A 368 8.24 -12.09 -0.77
CA VAL A 368 9.02 -11.53 0.35
C VAL A 368 8.10 -11.03 1.48
N PHE A 369 6.96 -10.42 1.15
CA PHE A 369 5.90 -10.09 2.10
C PHE A 369 5.45 -11.33 2.89
N SER A 370 5.20 -12.43 2.19
CA SER A 370 4.80 -13.70 2.82
C SER A 370 5.90 -14.32 3.70
N ILE A 371 7.17 -14.17 3.35
CA ILE A 371 8.29 -14.58 4.22
C ILE A 371 8.29 -13.77 5.52
N GLY A 372 8.12 -12.45 5.44
CA GLY A 372 8.00 -11.58 6.60
C GLY A 372 6.83 -11.98 7.50
N LEU A 373 5.67 -12.24 6.89
CA LEU A 373 4.47 -12.73 7.57
C LEU A 373 4.73 -14.05 8.31
N ALA A 374 5.33 -15.05 7.65
CA ALA A 374 5.64 -16.35 8.23
C ALA A 374 6.58 -16.27 9.42
N THR A 375 7.62 -15.43 9.30
CA THR A 375 8.62 -15.25 10.33
C THR A 375 7.99 -14.67 11.60
N VAL A 376 7.20 -13.60 11.48
CA VAL A 376 6.54 -12.98 12.64
C VAL A 376 5.50 -13.91 13.25
N LEU A 377 4.66 -14.59 12.45
CA LEU A 377 3.69 -15.57 12.99
C LEU A 377 4.36 -16.70 13.78
N THR A 378 5.48 -17.19 13.26
CA THR A 378 6.27 -18.24 13.93
C THR A 378 6.86 -17.74 15.24
N LEU A 379 7.47 -16.55 15.24
CA LEU A 379 8.07 -15.94 16.43
C LEU A 379 7.03 -15.68 17.51
N VAL A 380 5.87 -15.11 17.13
CA VAL A 380 4.74 -14.88 18.06
C VAL A 380 4.21 -16.21 18.60
N GLY A 381 4.07 -17.23 17.75
CA GLY A 381 3.65 -18.57 18.17
C GLY A 381 4.61 -19.21 19.17
N ILE A 382 5.92 -19.09 18.94
CA ILE A 382 6.96 -19.55 19.87
C ILE A 382 6.89 -18.76 21.18
N ALA A 383 6.76 -17.44 21.12
CA ALA A 383 6.61 -16.58 22.30
C ALA A 383 5.41 -17.00 23.16
N PHE A 384 4.27 -17.33 22.56
CA PHE A 384 3.10 -17.85 23.27
C PHE A 384 3.33 -19.21 23.94
N VAL A 385 4.04 -20.12 23.27
CA VAL A 385 4.42 -21.42 23.87
C VAL A 385 5.33 -21.24 25.09
N TYR A 386 6.25 -20.27 25.06
CA TYR A 386 7.10 -19.95 26.22
C TYR A 386 6.33 -19.24 27.33
N ALA A 387 5.47 -18.28 26.98
CA ALA A 387 4.61 -17.59 27.93
C ALA A 387 3.72 -18.59 28.71
N GLY A 388 3.09 -19.56 28.03
CA GLY A 388 2.28 -20.59 28.68
C GLY A 388 3.04 -21.45 29.69
N LYS A 389 4.35 -21.67 29.49
CA LYS A 389 5.23 -22.37 30.45
C LYS A 389 5.59 -21.50 31.65
N LEU A 390 5.82 -20.21 31.45
CA LEU A 390 6.18 -19.24 32.50
C LEU A 390 5.00 -18.92 33.42
N PHE A 391 3.79 -18.83 32.87
CA PHE A 391 2.57 -18.52 33.64
C PHE A 391 2.01 -19.70 34.42
N LYS A 392 2.52 -20.93 34.21
CA LYS A 392 2.04 -22.15 34.86
C LYS A 392 2.23 -22.17 36.39
N ASN A 393 3.17 -21.38 36.92
CA ASN A 393 3.54 -21.38 38.34
C ASN A 393 3.36 -20.04 39.07
N THR A 394 2.95 -18.96 38.38
CA THR A 394 3.10 -17.58 38.92
C THR A 394 1.79 -16.84 39.16
N VAL A 395 0.64 -17.37 38.73
CA VAL A 395 -0.63 -16.64 38.81
C VAL A 395 -1.59 -17.30 39.80
N THR A 396 -1.44 -16.95 41.08
CA THR A 396 -2.45 -17.16 42.11
C THR A 396 -2.83 -15.80 42.73
N GLY A 397 -4.12 -15.52 42.84
CA GLY A 397 -4.68 -14.47 43.70
C GLY A 397 -5.03 -13.14 43.03
N LYS A 398 -4.06 -12.24 42.82
CA LYS A 398 -4.36 -10.79 42.69
C LYS A 398 -4.62 -10.28 41.25
N TYR A 399 -4.12 -10.98 40.23
CA TYR A 399 -4.20 -10.55 38.82
C TYR A 399 -5.22 -11.36 37.99
N SER A 400 -6.01 -12.27 38.59
CA SER A 400 -6.93 -13.15 37.83
C SER A 400 -7.98 -12.33 37.06
N ARG A 401 -8.55 -11.29 37.69
CA ARG A 401 -9.53 -10.41 37.06
C ARG A 401 -9.00 -9.68 35.83
N ILE A 402 -7.73 -9.28 35.82
CA ILE A 402 -7.11 -8.59 34.67
C ILE A 402 -6.87 -9.59 33.53
N ILE A 403 -6.46 -10.82 33.86
CA ILE A 403 -6.27 -11.91 32.90
C ILE A 403 -7.62 -12.40 32.33
N GLU A 404 -8.69 -12.34 33.11
CA GLU A 404 -10.07 -12.64 32.69
C GLU A 404 -10.69 -11.51 31.83
N LEU A 405 -10.33 -10.24 32.07
CA LEU A 405 -10.80 -9.09 31.28
C LEU A 405 -10.06 -8.96 29.93
N LEU A 406 -8.78 -9.32 29.87
CA LEU A 406 -7.93 -9.14 28.67
C LEU A 406 -8.56 -9.72 27.39
N PRO A 407 -9.11 -10.95 27.39
CA PRO A 407 -9.78 -11.52 26.23
C PRO A 407 -11.04 -10.75 25.80
N ILE A 408 -11.82 -10.21 26.75
CA ILE A 408 -13.02 -9.41 26.45
C ILE A 408 -12.63 -8.10 25.79
N VAL A 409 -11.62 -7.41 26.33
CA VAL A 409 -11.07 -6.18 25.75
C VAL A 409 -10.55 -6.44 24.33
N SER A 410 -9.85 -7.55 24.11
CA SER A 410 -9.38 -7.93 22.77
C SER A 410 -10.52 -8.16 21.78
N ALA A 411 -11.62 -8.79 22.22
CA ALA A 411 -12.79 -9.04 21.37
C ALA A 411 -13.51 -7.74 20.98
N ILE A 412 -13.61 -6.77 21.90
CA ILE A 412 -14.13 -5.42 21.61
C ILE A 412 -13.26 -4.71 20.58
N VAL A 413 -11.93 -4.73 20.76
CA VAL A 413 -10.99 -4.12 19.81
C VAL A 413 -11.10 -4.75 18.42
N ILE A 414 -11.12 -6.08 18.33
CA ILE A 414 -11.27 -6.81 17.05
C ILE A 414 -12.59 -6.44 16.37
N THR A 415 -13.69 -6.40 17.13
CA THR A 415 -15.01 -6.03 16.60
C THR A 415 -15.00 -4.60 16.06
N THR A 416 -14.45 -3.66 16.84
CA THR A 416 -14.36 -2.24 16.47
C THR A 416 -13.55 -2.05 15.18
N VAL A 417 -12.39 -2.71 15.09
CA VAL A 417 -11.55 -2.68 13.88
C VAL A 417 -12.29 -3.25 12.68
N GLY A 418 -12.97 -4.38 12.84
CA GLY A 418 -13.80 -4.97 11.78
C GLY A 418 -14.90 -4.02 11.29
N THR A 419 -15.58 -3.33 12.22
CA THR A 419 -16.64 -2.36 11.89
C THR A 419 -16.10 -1.17 11.12
N VAL A 420 -14.91 -0.67 11.50
CA VAL A 420 -14.23 0.42 10.77
C VAL A 420 -13.88 -0.01 9.33
N ILE A 421 -13.37 -1.24 9.15
CA ILE A 421 -13.07 -1.77 7.81
C ILE A 421 -14.34 -1.88 6.95
N CYS A 422 -15.44 -2.40 7.51
CA CYS A 422 -16.73 -2.43 6.79
C CYS A 422 -17.22 -1.04 6.41
N TYR A 423 -17.11 -0.07 7.33
CA TYR A 423 -17.52 1.30 7.07
C TYR A 423 -16.69 1.94 5.95
N GLN A 424 -15.37 1.80 6.00
CA GLN A 424 -14.47 2.30 4.95
C GLN A 424 -14.76 1.64 3.60
N ALA A 425 -15.04 0.34 3.58
CA ALA A 425 -15.40 -0.39 2.36
C ALA A 425 -16.71 0.14 1.75
N LEU A 426 -17.73 0.44 2.57
CA LEU A 426 -18.99 1.04 2.10
C LEU A 426 -18.77 2.44 1.51
N VAL A 427 -17.98 3.28 2.19
CA VAL A 427 -17.62 4.62 1.70
C VAL A 427 -16.88 4.54 0.37
N GLN A 428 -15.92 3.61 0.23
CA GLN A 428 -15.19 3.38 -1.02
C GLN A 428 -16.07 2.84 -2.14
N ALA A 429 -17.12 2.08 -1.83
CA ALA A 429 -18.11 1.62 -2.80
C ALA A 429 -19.06 2.74 -3.30
N GLY A 430 -18.87 3.98 -2.81
CA GLY A 430 -19.76 5.11 -3.07
C GLY A 430 -21.05 5.07 -2.24
N ILE A 431 -21.15 4.15 -1.28
CA ILE A 431 -22.29 4.04 -0.36
C ILE A 431 -21.93 4.85 0.89
N ASN A 432 -22.32 6.12 0.90
CA ASN A 432 -22.32 6.88 2.14
C ASN A 432 -23.46 6.34 3.00
N VAL A 433 -23.14 5.54 4.02
CA VAL A 433 -24.15 4.96 4.93
C VAL A 433 -25.02 6.07 5.56
N PHE A 434 -24.42 7.24 5.78
CA PHE A 434 -25.09 8.42 6.29
C PHE A 434 -26.07 9.06 5.28
N SER A 435 -25.81 8.96 3.96
CA SER A 435 -26.75 9.42 2.93
C SER A 435 -27.89 8.43 2.70
N LEU A 436 -27.71 7.15 3.04
CA LEU A 436 -28.77 6.13 2.99
C LEU A 436 -29.84 6.37 4.08
N PHE A 437 -29.40 6.84 5.25
CA PHE A 437 -30.30 7.32 6.32
C PHE A 437 -31.03 8.61 5.90
N GLN A 438 -30.38 9.50 5.15
CA GLN A 438 -31.05 10.69 4.57
C GLN A 438 -32.05 10.34 3.46
N HIS A 439 -31.94 9.17 2.81
CA HIS A 439 -32.88 8.73 1.77
C HIS A 439 -34.19 8.18 2.33
N PHE A 440 -34.27 7.91 3.64
CA PHE A 440 -35.52 7.56 4.32
C PHE A 440 -36.32 8.78 4.76
N GLU A 441 -35.77 9.98 4.61
CA GLU A 441 -36.29 11.20 5.24
C GLU A 441 -36.15 12.41 4.32
N ASP A 442 -36.48 12.29 3.03
CA ASP A 442 -37.25 13.35 2.34
C ASP A 442 -37.51 13.05 0.86
N ASP A 443 -38.80 12.95 0.56
CA ASP A 443 -39.33 13.41 -0.71
C ASP A 443 -39.07 14.92 -0.80
N SER A 444 -38.58 15.35 -1.97
CA SER A 444 -38.44 16.75 -2.42
C SER A 444 -37.17 17.55 -2.08
N LEU A 445 -36.52 17.97 -3.19
CA LEU A 445 -35.78 19.23 -3.37
C LEU A 445 -34.32 19.27 -2.91
N ALA A 446 -33.52 18.54 -3.66
CA ALA A 446 -32.18 18.98 -4.05
C ALA A 446 -32.22 20.41 -4.63
N LEU A 447 -31.70 21.40 -3.89
CA LEU A 447 -31.01 22.63 -4.38
C LEU A 447 -30.60 23.61 -3.25
N LYS A 448 -30.11 23.13 -2.09
CA LYS A 448 -29.38 23.96 -1.10
C LYS A 448 -28.20 23.20 -0.50
N SER A 449 -27.30 22.77 -1.39
CA SER A 449 -26.04 22.12 -1.07
C SER A 449 -25.06 23.14 -0.45
N VAL A 450 -24.35 22.70 0.61
CA VAL A 450 -23.20 23.35 1.29
C VAL A 450 -23.50 24.44 2.35
N ALA A 451 -24.65 25.12 2.35
CA ALA A 451 -24.94 26.14 3.37
C ALA A 451 -25.69 25.62 4.63
N SER A 452 -26.12 24.35 4.66
CA SER A 452 -27.04 23.81 5.66
C SER A 452 -26.44 22.77 6.62
N LEU A 453 -25.12 22.77 6.83
CA LEU A 453 -24.60 22.29 8.13
C LEU A 453 -25.10 23.31 9.16
N GLY A 454 -26.36 23.15 9.59
CA GLY A 454 -26.89 23.89 10.73
C GLY A 454 -25.92 23.74 11.89
N ILE A 455 -25.93 24.69 12.81
CA ILE A 455 -25.04 24.73 13.98
C ILE A 455 -24.86 23.33 14.63
N LEU A 456 -25.92 22.53 14.65
CA LEU A 456 -25.91 21.14 15.08
C LEU A 456 -24.92 20.22 14.34
N GLY A 457 -24.81 20.29 13.02
CA GLY A 457 -23.86 19.48 12.24
C GLY A 457 -22.40 19.86 12.47
N ILE A 458 -22.12 21.17 12.61
CA ILE A 458 -20.79 21.67 12.98
C ILE A 458 -20.43 21.21 14.40
N LEU A 459 -21.40 21.26 15.33
CA LEU A 459 -21.20 20.79 16.70
C LEU A 459 -20.99 19.27 16.78
N ILE A 460 -21.73 18.48 16.00
CA ILE A 460 -21.55 17.02 15.93
C ILE A 460 -20.17 16.66 15.35
N LEU A 461 -19.75 17.32 14.26
CA LEU A 461 -18.42 17.12 13.71
C LEU A 461 -17.33 17.52 14.70
N GLY A 462 -17.46 18.68 15.34
CA GLY A 462 -16.55 19.12 16.40
C GLY A 462 -16.47 18.13 17.55
N LEU A 463 -17.60 17.54 17.96
CA LEU A 463 -17.64 16.49 18.98
C LEU A 463 -16.93 15.21 18.54
N ILE A 464 -17.15 14.75 17.31
CA ILE A 464 -16.49 13.54 16.77
C ILE A 464 -14.97 13.74 16.69
N PHE A 465 -14.52 14.88 16.14
CA PHE A 465 -13.09 15.20 16.08
C PHE A 465 -12.49 15.39 17.46
N GLY A 466 -13.21 15.99 18.41
CA GLY A 466 -12.80 16.12 19.81
C GLY A 466 -12.65 14.76 20.50
N LEU A 467 -13.60 13.83 20.30
CA LEU A 467 -13.53 12.46 20.84
C LEU A 467 -12.34 11.68 20.26
N LYS A 468 -12.08 11.83 18.96
CA LYS A 468 -10.89 11.25 18.32
C LYS A 468 -9.61 11.83 18.92
N HIS A 469 -9.51 13.16 19.02
CA HIS A 469 -8.32 13.84 19.54
C HIS A 469 -8.04 13.47 21.00
N ALA A 470 -9.09 13.33 21.83
CA ALA A 470 -8.95 12.89 23.22
C ALA A 470 -8.37 11.46 23.38
N THR A 471 -8.35 10.65 22.32
CA THR A 471 -7.74 9.31 22.30
C THR A 471 -6.30 9.29 21.77
N GLU A 472 -5.71 10.45 21.48
CA GLU A 472 -4.31 10.56 21.07
C GLU A 472 -3.36 10.28 22.23
N ALA A 473 -2.13 9.89 21.89
CA ALA A 473 -1.18 9.29 22.83
C ALA A 473 -0.82 10.22 24.01
N ASP A 474 -0.76 11.53 23.76
CA ASP A 474 -0.50 12.57 24.75
C ASP A 474 -1.64 12.71 25.77
N HIS A 475 -2.89 12.70 25.32
CA HIS A 475 -4.08 12.75 26.19
C HIS A 475 -4.23 11.47 27.02
N VAL A 476 -3.94 10.31 26.42
CA VAL A 476 -3.97 9.01 27.13
C VAL A 476 -2.90 8.96 28.24
N VAL A 477 -1.70 9.48 27.98
CA VAL A 477 -0.62 9.58 28.98
C VAL A 477 -1.00 10.55 30.11
N ALA A 478 -1.57 11.71 29.80
CA ALA A 478 -2.04 12.67 30.80
C ALA A 478 -3.15 12.07 31.69
N VAL A 479 -4.17 11.45 31.10
CA VAL A 479 -5.29 10.86 31.83
C VAL A 479 -4.85 9.66 32.66
N SER A 480 -3.97 8.79 32.15
CA SER A 480 -3.44 7.66 32.93
C SER A 480 -2.62 8.10 34.14
N THR A 481 -1.89 9.22 34.03
CA THR A 481 -1.18 9.84 35.16
C THR A 481 -2.16 10.38 36.20
N ILE A 482 -3.18 11.13 35.78
CA ILE A 482 -4.22 11.68 36.69
C ILE A 482 -4.98 10.56 37.42
N VAL A 483 -5.31 9.47 36.72
CA VAL A 483 -6.05 8.33 37.29
C VAL A 483 -5.16 7.49 38.22
N SER A 484 -3.85 7.43 37.98
CA SER A 484 -2.93 6.68 38.85
C SER A 484 -2.57 7.44 40.14
N GLU A 485 -2.57 8.77 40.13
CA GLU A 485 -2.28 9.60 41.32
C GLU A 485 -3.48 9.75 42.26
N HIS A 486 -4.72 9.60 41.77
CA HIS A 486 -5.93 9.81 42.55
C HIS A 486 -6.72 8.53 42.82
N LYS A 487 -6.81 8.14 44.10
CA LYS A 487 -7.58 6.97 44.57
C LYS A 487 -9.11 7.06 44.36
N SER A 488 -9.63 8.22 43.98
CA SER A 488 -11.07 8.48 43.82
C SER A 488 -11.39 8.94 42.40
N LEU A 489 -12.29 8.23 41.73
CA LEU A 489 -12.73 8.52 40.36
C LEU A 489 -13.33 9.93 40.22
N LEU A 490 -14.06 10.41 41.22
CA LEU A 490 -14.64 11.76 41.21
C LEU A 490 -13.56 12.84 41.26
N LYS A 491 -12.50 12.63 42.04
CA LYS A 491 -11.37 13.57 42.10
C LYS A 491 -10.56 13.55 40.80
N ALA A 492 -10.27 12.36 40.27
CA ALA A 492 -9.61 12.21 38.98
C ALA A 492 -10.41 12.87 37.84
N ALA A 493 -11.74 12.69 37.82
CA ALA A 493 -12.61 13.34 36.84
C ALA A 493 -12.60 14.87 36.97
N SER A 494 -12.64 15.41 38.20
CA SER A 494 -12.59 16.86 38.41
C SER A 494 -11.28 17.49 37.93
N VAL A 495 -10.15 16.81 38.14
CA VAL A 495 -8.83 17.26 37.65
C VAL A 495 -8.76 17.15 36.13
N GLY A 496 -9.30 16.08 35.54
CA GLY A 496 -9.41 15.93 34.09
C GLY A 496 -10.24 17.03 33.44
N VAL A 497 -11.36 17.44 34.05
CA VAL A 497 -12.20 18.55 33.56
C VAL A 497 -11.45 19.88 33.62
N LEU A 498 -10.77 20.18 34.74
CA LEU A 498 -9.96 21.39 34.89
C LEU A 498 -8.83 21.46 33.85
N TRP A 499 -8.16 20.34 33.62
CA TRP A 499 -7.10 20.23 32.62
C TRP A 499 -7.62 20.43 31.19
N GLY A 500 -8.72 19.75 30.82
CA GLY A 500 -9.36 19.92 29.51
C GLY A 500 -9.87 21.33 29.26
N LEU A 501 -10.41 22.00 30.30
CA LEU A 501 -10.79 23.42 30.24
C LEU A 501 -9.56 24.31 30.01
N GLY A 502 -8.47 24.08 30.74
CA GLY A 502 -7.22 24.83 30.55
C GLY A 502 -6.66 24.69 29.14
N HIS A 503 -6.64 23.46 28.61
CA HIS A 503 -6.23 23.19 27.24
C HIS A 503 -7.13 23.91 26.21
N THR A 504 -8.45 23.81 26.38
CA THR A 504 -9.43 24.49 25.51
C THR A 504 -9.26 26.01 25.52
N VAL A 505 -9.07 26.62 26.69
CA VAL A 505 -8.84 28.06 26.84
C VAL A 505 -7.55 28.47 26.13
N SER A 506 -6.48 27.69 26.24
CA SER A 506 -5.21 28.00 25.58
C SER A 506 -5.33 27.99 24.05
N LEU A 507 -6.01 26.98 23.49
CA LEU A 507 -6.27 26.89 22.04
C LEU A 507 -7.16 28.05 21.57
N LEU A 508 -8.17 28.42 22.35
CA LEU A 508 -9.07 29.51 22.02
C LEU A 508 -8.36 30.87 22.04
N VAL A 509 -7.51 31.12 23.03
CA VAL A 509 -6.71 32.36 23.11
C VAL A 509 -5.74 32.48 21.94
N VAL A 510 -4.97 31.42 21.65
CA VAL A 510 -4.01 31.42 20.54
C VAL A 510 -4.74 31.51 19.19
N GLY A 511 -5.83 30.76 19.03
CA GLY A 511 -6.65 30.77 17.82
C GLY A 511 -7.26 32.13 17.54
N LEU A 512 -7.86 32.79 18.55
CA LEU A 512 -8.40 34.14 18.42
C LEU A 512 -7.31 35.18 18.13
N PHE A 513 -6.12 35.02 18.71
CA PHE A 513 -4.99 35.90 18.45
C PHE A 513 -4.50 35.81 17.00
N VAL A 514 -4.32 34.59 16.48
CA VAL A 514 -3.91 34.34 15.09
C VAL A 514 -4.96 34.83 14.10
N LEU A 515 -6.24 34.54 14.36
CA LEU A 515 -7.36 35.01 13.53
C LEU A 515 -7.51 36.53 13.56
N GLY A 516 -7.36 37.15 14.74
CA GLY A 516 -7.48 38.60 14.92
C GLY A 516 -6.38 39.39 14.21
N LEU A 517 -5.15 38.88 14.24
CA LEU A 517 -4.00 39.49 13.56
C LEU A 517 -3.85 39.05 12.09
N ARG A 518 -4.72 38.16 11.59
CA ARG A 518 -4.65 37.54 10.25
C ARG A 518 -3.24 36.99 9.94
N LEU A 519 -2.59 36.41 10.94
CA LEU A 519 -1.25 35.86 10.78
C LEU A 519 -1.31 34.54 10.01
N THR A 520 -0.59 34.45 8.90
CA THR A 520 -0.32 33.18 8.21
C THR A 520 0.94 32.57 8.81
N ILE A 521 0.84 31.35 9.34
CA ILE A 521 2.00 30.61 9.86
C ILE A 521 2.67 29.92 8.66
N PRO A 522 3.91 30.29 8.28
CA PRO A 522 4.62 29.63 7.19
C PRO A 522 4.86 28.15 7.52
N GLU A 523 4.78 27.26 6.52
CA GLU A 523 4.98 25.81 6.69
C GLU A 523 6.29 25.47 7.41
N PHE A 524 7.37 26.21 7.10
CA PHE A 524 8.65 26.06 7.79
C PHE A 524 8.54 26.21 9.32
N ILE A 525 7.80 27.22 9.80
CA ILE A 525 7.61 27.45 11.24
C ILE A 525 6.74 26.34 11.83
N ALA A 526 5.68 25.91 11.12
CA ALA A 526 4.83 24.82 11.55
C ALA A 526 5.62 23.51 11.73
N SER A 527 6.47 23.15 10.75
CA SER A 527 7.32 21.96 10.83
C SER A 527 8.31 22.01 11.99
N TRP A 528 8.89 23.17 12.31
CA TRP A 528 9.77 23.32 13.48
C TRP A 528 9.02 23.17 14.81
N LEU A 529 7.78 23.67 14.89
CA LEU A 529 6.92 23.49 16.06
C LEU A 529 6.54 22.02 16.23
N GLU A 530 6.12 21.33 15.16
CA GLU A 530 5.81 19.89 15.17
C GLU A 530 7.01 19.04 15.58
N PHE A 531 8.19 19.35 15.04
CA PHE A 531 9.43 18.68 15.41
C PHE A 531 9.77 18.87 16.90
N SER A 532 9.57 20.09 17.42
CA SER A 532 9.80 20.39 18.84
C SER A 532 8.84 19.64 19.77
N VAL A 533 7.56 19.56 19.41
CA VAL A 533 6.56 18.77 20.14
C VAL A 533 6.90 17.28 20.10
N SER A 534 7.37 16.78 18.95
CA SER A 534 7.79 15.38 18.80
C SER A 534 8.96 15.04 19.73
N LEU A 535 9.98 15.91 19.82
CA LEU A 535 11.10 15.74 20.76
C LEU A 535 10.64 15.75 22.22
N MET A 536 9.70 16.63 22.56
CA MET A 536 9.13 16.70 23.91
C MET A 536 8.41 15.40 24.29
N ILE A 537 7.57 14.85 23.41
CA ILE A 537 6.85 13.59 23.65
C ILE A 537 7.82 12.42 23.80
N ILE A 538 8.87 12.34 22.97
CA ILE A 538 9.93 11.32 23.10
C ILE A 538 10.63 11.44 24.46
N GLY A 539 10.95 12.66 24.89
CA GLY A 539 11.57 12.92 26.20
C GLY A 539 10.69 12.49 27.37
N LEU A 540 9.38 12.82 27.33
CA LEU A 540 8.41 12.40 28.35
C LEU A 540 8.24 10.88 28.38
N GLY A 541 8.16 10.23 27.21
CA GLY A 541 8.08 8.77 27.10
C GLY A 541 9.33 8.07 27.65
N ALA A 542 10.53 8.60 27.34
CA ALA A 542 11.78 8.09 27.88
C ALA A 542 11.85 8.26 29.40
N ASN A 543 11.41 9.40 29.94
CA ASN A 543 11.39 9.64 31.38
C ASN A 543 10.40 8.73 32.11
N ALA A 544 9.21 8.50 31.54
CA ALA A 544 8.23 7.56 32.07
C ALA A 544 8.79 6.12 32.09
N PHE A 545 9.47 5.71 31.02
CA PHE A 545 10.11 4.40 30.92
C PHE A 545 11.25 4.23 31.93
N ILE A 546 12.11 5.25 32.09
CA ILE A 546 13.20 5.24 33.08
C ILE A 546 12.64 5.19 34.51
N SER A 547 11.54 5.91 34.78
CA SER A 547 10.89 5.90 36.09
C SER A 547 10.29 4.52 36.41
N ALA A 548 9.64 3.89 35.44
CA ALA A 548 9.13 2.52 35.58
C ALA A 548 10.25 1.47 35.81
N LEU A 549 11.44 1.68 35.24
CA LEU A 549 12.61 0.83 35.49
C LEU A 549 13.27 1.07 36.87
N ARG A 550 13.07 2.25 37.47
CA ARG A 550 13.64 2.62 38.77
C ARG A 550 12.78 2.21 39.96
N GLU A 551 11.47 2.01 39.77
CA GLU A 551 10.60 1.44 40.80
C GLU A 551 10.94 -0.05 41.03
N LYS A 552 11.78 -0.31 42.03
CA LYS A 552 11.98 -1.67 42.54
C LYS A 552 10.66 -2.15 43.18
N PRO A 553 10.26 -3.42 42.99
CA PRO A 553 9.10 -3.97 43.66
C PRO A 553 9.33 -3.88 45.17
N VAL A 554 8.49 -3.09 45.85
CA VAL A 554 8.40 -3.13 47.31
C VAL A 554 7.83 -4.50 47.66
N ILE A 555 8.73 -5.44 47.99
CA ILE A 555 8.37 -6.68 48.66
C ILE A 555 7.87 -6.24 50.04
N SER A 556 6.54 -6.15 50.22
CA SER A 556 5.95 -6.05 51.54
C SER A 556 6.20 -7.38 52.26
N THR A 557 7.32 -7.47 52.97
CA THR A 557 7.48 -8.44 54.05
C THR A 557 6.62 -7.94 55.21
N ASN A 558 5.31 -8.19 55.16
CA ASN A 558 4.55 -8.22 56.40
C ASN A 558 4.97 -9.49 57.11
N GLY A 559 5.89 -9.32 58.05
CA GLY A 559 6.32 -10.33 58.97
C GLY A 559 5.16 -10.82 59.82
N ASP A 560 5.24 -12.11 60.13
CA ASP A 560 4.71 -12.68 61.35
C ASP A 560 5.17 -11.82 62.54
N GLU A 561 4.22 -11.32 63.33
CA GLU A 561 4.46 -11.16 64.76
C GLU A 561 3.21 -11.58 65.54
N LYS A 562 3.46 -12.56 66.42
CA LYS A 562 2.59 -13.19 67.41
C LYS A 562 1.90 -12.15 68.31
N VAL A 563 0.65 -12.39 68.69
CA VAL A 563 0.21 -12.99 69.98
C VAL A 563 -1.28 -13.33 69.86
#